data_AF-A0A6A6PCW4-F1
#
_entry.id   AF-A0A6A6PCW4-F1
#
_cell.length_a   1.000
_cell.length_b   1.000
_cell.length_c   1.000
_cell.angle_alpha   90.00
_cell.angle_beta   90.00
_cell.angle_gamma   90.00
#
_symmetry.space_group_name_H-M   'P 1'
#
loop_
_entity.id
_entity.type
_entity.pdbx_description
1 polymer ?
#
loop_
_entity_poly.entity_id
_entity_poly.type
_entity_poly.pdbx_seq_one_letter_code
_entity_poly.pdbx_strand_id
1 'polypeptide(L)'
;MFNLRIPLLVLVGLSIAFSICIIGTASHTLAVYNSQRDSNPWWMPLWPDHFDTNGTKSLIGSAVAVVLFDAIYLVVYLVPTFDTPSRPTFNALVALATALPCAIVTLATLVYAHILNHNAPATDTLQTWTCAFRSSSTAVDQLDVSSSVSNQQFTQLCHESKFALYGTLVVFLFQGFVMAGAVVNWGLEKWGSHKEKKNGKVLGDQGSDNVHMVGMGVYETKPPHAA
;
A
#
# COMPACT_ATOMS: atom_id res chain seq x y z
N MET A 1 -10.14 -23.41 5.80
CA MET A 1 -9.80 -22.09 6.39
C MET A 1 -9.04 -21.34 5.29
N PHE A 2 -9.61 -20.28 4.71
CA PHE A 2 -8.91 -19.51 3.68
C PHE A 2 -7.80 -18.68 4.35
N ASN A 3 -6.53 -18.93 3.99
CA ASN A 3 -5.41 -18.17 4.52
C ASN A 3 -5.25 -16.85 3.75
N LEU A 4 -5.93 -15.79 4.21
CA LEU A 4 -5.82 -14.42 3.65
C LEU A 4 -4.42 -13.79 3.84
N ARG A 5 -3.57 -14.43 4.63
CA ARG A 5 -2.22 -13.98 4.96
C ARG A 5 -1.31 -13.85 3.73
N ILE A 6 -1.24 -14.91 2.92
CA ILE A 6 -0.39 -14.96 1.72
C ILE A 6 -0.76 -13.90 0.68
N PRO A 7 -2.03 -13.72 0.28
CA PRO A 7 -2.36 -12.68 -0.70
C PRO A 7 -2.07 -11.27 -0.18
N LEU A 8 -2.22 -11.01 1.12
CA LEU A 8 -1.85 -9.71 1.71
C LEU A 8 -0.34 -9.44 1.59
N LEU A 9 0.51 -10.44 1.88
CA LEU A 9 1.96 -10.30 1.72
C LEU A 9 2.36 -10.06 0.26
N VAL A 10 1.70 -10.73 -0.68
CA VAL A 10 1.94 -10.51 -2.12
C VAL A 10 1.57 -9.09 -2.52
N LEU A 11 0.41 -8.57 -2.05
CA LEU A 11 -0.01 -7.19 -2.28
C LEU A 11 1.00 -6.18 -1.74
N VAL A 12 1.49 -6.38 -0.52
CA VAL A 12 2.53 -5.52 0.09
C VAL A 12 3.84 -5.59 -0.69
N GLY A 13 4.27 -6.79 -1.11
CA GLY A 13 5.46 -6.93 -1.94
C GLY A 13 5.34 -6.21 -3.29
N LEU A 14 4.18 -6.28 -3.94
CA LEU A 14 3.89 -5.55 -5.17
C LEU A 14 3.85 -4.03 -4.94
N SER A 15 3.28 -3.57 -3.81
CA SER A 15 3.28 -2.16 -3.41
C SER A 15 4.70 -1.61 -3.29
N ILE A 16 5.60 -2.35 -2.63
CA ILE A 16 7.02 -1.97 -2.50
C ILE A 16 7.69 -1.91 -3.88
N ALA A 17 7.48 -2.93 -4.73
CA ALA A 17 8.08 -2.97 -6.05
C ALA A 17 7.66 -1.78 -6.92
N PHE A 18 6.37 -1.44 -6.93
CA PHE A 18 5.86 -0.26 -7.63
C PHE A 18 6.43 1.03 -7.05
N SER A 19 6.50 1.14 -5.72
CA SER A 19 7.06 2.31 -5.05
C SER A 19 8.54 2.54 -5.41
N ILE A 20 9.35 1.49 -5.51
CA ILE A 20 10.74 1.57 -5.96
C ILE A 20 10.82 2.06 -7.42
N CYS A 21 9.96 1.53 -8.30
CA CYS A 21 9.90 1.98 -9.69
C CYS A 21 9.52 3.47 -9.78
N ILE A 22 8.55 3.92 -8.98
CA ILE A 22 8.14 5.35 -8.91
C ILE A 22 9.31 6.22 -8.46
N ILE A 23 10.03 5.81 -7.41
CA ILE A 23 11.23 6.52 -6.94
C ILE A 23 12.26 6.61 -8.06
N GLY A 24 12.53 5.51 -8.77
CA GLY A 24 13.48 5.47 -9.87
C GLY A 24 13.12 6.42 -11.00
N THR A 25 11.90 6.35 -11.53
CA THR A 25 11.47 7.18 -12.66
C THR A 25 11.32 8.66 -12.27
N ALA A 26 10.76 8.95 -11.09
CA ALA A 26 10.62 10.33 -10.62
C ALA A 26 11.98 10.97 -10.26
N SER A 27 12.91 10.20 -9.67
CA SER A 27 14.25 10.72 -9.36
C SER A 27 15.08 10.94 -10.61
N HIS A 28 14.99 10.04 -11.60
CA HIS A 28 15.68 10.20 -12.88
C HIS A 28 15.21 11.46 -13.61
N THR A 29 13.89 11.65 -13.74
CA THR A 29 13.34 12.85 -14.38
C THR A 29 13.75 14.14 -13.67
N LEU A 30 13.74 14.15 -12.33
CA LEU A 30 14.17 15.31 -11.54
C LEU A 30 15.68 15.58 -11.67
N ALA A 31 16.51 14.54 -11.76
CA ALA A 31 17.96 14.66 -11.93
C ALA A 31 18.31 15.26 -13.30
N VAL A 32 17.64 14.81 -14.36
CA VAL A 32 17.81 15.36 -15.71
C VAL A 32 17.43 16.83 -15.74
N TYR A 33 16.30 17.20 -15.12
CA TYR A 33 15.89 18.59 -15.01
C TYR A 33 16.92 19.47 -14.29
N ASN A 34 17.39 19.04 -13.12
CA ASN A 34 18.38 19.80 -12.36
C ASN A 34 19.69 19.96 -13.16
N SER A 35 20.14 18.91 -13.85
CA SER A 35 21.34 18.98 -14.67
C SER A 35 21.17 19.94 -15.85
N GLN A 36 20.04 19.88 -16.57
CA GLN A 36 19.82 20.71 -17.77
C GLN A 36 19.49 22.17 -17.43
N ARG A 37 18.90 22.43 -16.26
CA ARG A 37 18.59 23.79 -15.82
C ARG A 37 19.86 24.63 -15.64
N ASP A 38 20.90 24.07 -15.05
CA ASP A 38 22.13 24.80 -14.70
C ASP A 38 23.19 24.76 -15.82
N SER A 39 23.20 23.69 -16.62
CA SER A 39 24.28 23.42 -17.60
C SER A 39 24.07 24.09 -18.96
N ASN A 40 23.11 25.01 -19.09
CA ASN A 40 22.56 25.40 -20.38
C ASN A 40 23.53 26.31 -21.20
N PRO A 41 24.21 25.81 -22.25
CA PRO A 41 25.28 26.56 -22.94
C PRO A 41 24.76 27.58 -23.96
N TRP A 42 23.47 27.49 -24.33
CA TRP A 42 22.93 28.12 -25.54
C TRP A 42 21.85 29.19 -25.28
N TRP A 43 21.66 29.63 -24.03
CA TRP A 43 20.76 30.75 -23.68
C TRP A 43 19.31 30.54 -24.14
N MET A 44 18.95 29.29 -24.48
CA MET A 44 17.64 28.90 -24.97
C MET A 44 16.79 28.46 -23.76
N PRO A 45 15.60 29.04 -23.54
CA PRO A 45 14.71 28.62 -22.47
C PRO A 45 14.07 27.28 -22.82
N LEU A 46 14.84 26.19 -22.63
CA LEU A 46 14.37 24.80 -22.78
C LEU A 46 13.35 24.42 -21.69
N TRP A 47 13.49 25.04 -20.52
CA TRP A 47 12.60 24.89 -19.37
C TRP A 47 11.99 26.26 -19.05
N PRO A 48 10.68 26.35 -18.75
CA PRO A 48 10.04 27.59 -18.32
C PRO A 48 10.66 28.15 -17.03
N ASP A 49 10.66 29.48 -16.87
CA ASP A 49 11.17 30.14 -15.65
C ASP A 49 10.30 29.82 -14.41
N HIS A 50 8.98 29.70 -14.61
CA HIS A 50 8.00 29.36 -13.57
C HIS A 50 7.65 27.87 -13.63
N PHE A 51 8.52 27.05 -13.03
CA PHE A 51 8.43 25.60 -13.10
C PHE A 51 8.22 24.97 -11.73
N ASP A 52 7.12 24.24 -11.55
CA ASP A 52 6.80 23.59 -10.27
C ASP A 52 7.34 22.15 -10.23
N THR A 53 8.33 21.93 -9.35
CA THR A 53 8.93 20.60 -9.08
C THR A 53 8.34 19.93 -7.84
N ASN A 54 7.48 20.61 -7.10
CA ASN A 54 6.94 20.13 -5.83
C ASN A 54 6.05 18.91 -6.01
N GLY A 55 5.33 18.81 -7.14
CA GLY A 55 4.57 17.62 -7.52
C GLY A 55 5.47 16.38 -7.54
N THR A 56 6.53 16.40 -8.36
CA THR A 56 7.49 15.27 -8.47
C THR A 56 8.18 14.95 -7.14
N LYS A 57 8.58 15.97 -6.38
CA LYS A 57 9.18 15.78 -5.04
C LYS A 57 8.20 15.11 -4.06
N SER A 58 6.92 15.48 -4.11
CA SER A 58 5.86 14.83 -3.31
C SER A 58 5.66 13.37 -3.71
N LEU A 59 5.71 13.03 -5.00
CA LEU A 59 5.67 11.64 -5.49
C LEU A 59 6.82 10.80 -4.94
N ILE A 60 8.05 11.34 -4.95
CA ILE A 60 9.21 10.64 -4.39
C ILE A 60 9.03 10.46 -2.88
N GLY A 61 8.62 11.52 -2.17
CA GLY A 61 8.42 11.48 -0.72
C GLY A 61 7.36 10.46 -0.29
N SER A 62 6.24 10.39 -1.00
CA SER A 62 5.18 9.44 -0.69
C SER A 62 5.59 8.00 -0.98
N ALA A 63 6.25 7.74 -2.11
CA ALA A 63 6.76 6.40 -2.44
C ALA A 63 7.80 5.90 -1.43
N VAL A 64 8.70 6.78 -0.95
CA VAL A 64 9.66 6.44 0.12
C VAL A 64 8.92 6.10 1.42
N ALA A 65 7.91 6.88 1.80
CA ALA A 65 7.12 6.60 3.00
C ALA A 65 6.46 5.22 2.91
N VAL A 66 5.83 4.89 1.77
CA VAL A 66 5.21 3.59 1.54
C VAL A 66 6.21 2.45 1.72
N VAL A 67 7.39 2.54 1.09
CA VAL A 67 8.44 1.52 1.23
C VAL A 67 8.82 1.31 2.70
N LEU A 68 8.95 2.37 3.49
CA LEU A 68 9.32 2.26 4.91
C LEU A 68 8.22 1.58 5.73
N PHE A 69 6.96 2.00 5.60
CA PHE A 69 5.86 1.41 6.36
C PHE A 69 5.56 -0.03 5.93
N ASP A 70 5.61 -0.33 4.64
CA ASP A 70 5.41 -1.68 4.12
C ASP A 70 6.57 -2.61 4.50
N ALA A 71 7.81 -2.10 4.55
CA ALA A 71 8.95 -2.86 5.07
C ALA A 71 8.78 -3.18 6.57
N ILE A 72 8.31 -2.22 7.38
CA ILE A 72 7.98 -2.47 8.79
C ILE A 72 6.91 -3.56 8.91
N TYR A 73 5.86 -3.50 8.09
CA TYR A 73 4.82 -4.52 8.07
C TYR A 73 5.40 -5.91 7.75
N LEU A 74 6.25 -6.02 6.72
CA LEU A 74 6.92 -7.28 6.37
C LEU A 74 7.81 -7.80 7.49
N VAL A 75 8.58 -6.95 8.15
CA VAL A 75 9.45 -7.36 9.28
C VAL A 75 8.61 -7.91 10.43
N VAL A 76 7.53 -7.22 10.81
CA VAL A 76 6.64 -7.70 11.89
C VAL A 76 6.01 -9.05 11.52
N TYR A 77 5.73 -9.27 10.23
CA TYR A 77 5.09 -10.51 9.77
C TYR A 77 6.06 -11.68 9.57
N LEU A 78 7.29 -11.41 9.14
CA LEU A 78 8.32 -12.42 8.89
C LEU A 78 9.01 -12.88 10.17
N VAL A 79 9.00 -12.07 11.23
CA VAL A 79 9.60 -12.44 12.51
C VAL A 79 8.63 -13.36 13.27
N PRO A 80 8.97 -14.66 13.45
CA PRO A 80 8.08 -15.65 14.04
C PRO A 80 7.76 -15.35 15.51
N THR A 81 8.56 -14.52 16.19
CA THR A 81 8.30 -14.04 17.55
C THR A 81 7.04 -13.19 17.65
N PHE A 82 6.66 -12.49 16.57
CA PHE A 82 5.45 -11.65 16.52
C PHE A 82 4.26 -12.36 15.85
N ASP A 83 4.51 -13.39 15.03
CA ASP A 83 3.45 -14.23 14.46
C ASP A 83 2.87 -15.18 15.52
N THR A 84 1.97 -14.65 16.33
CA THR A 84 1.16 -15.45 17.24
C THR A 84 -0.24 -15.64 16.64
N PRO A 85 -0.61 -16.86 16.20
CA PRO A 85 -1.96 -17.19 15.74
C PRO A 85 -3.07 -16.85 16.76
N SER A 86 -2.70 -16.66 18.03
CA SER A 86 -3.60 -16.35 19.13
C SER A 86 -3.99 -14.87 19.26
N ARG A 87 -3.41 -13.95 18.47
CA ARG A 87 -3.66 -12.49 18.59
C ARG A 87 -4.14 -11.85 17.27
N PRO A 88 -5.33 -12.23 16.78
CA PRO A 88 -5.90 -11.73 15.52
C PRO A 88 -6.04 -10.19 15.47
N THR A 89 -6.42 -9.58 16.60
CA THR A 89 -6.57 -8.13 16.73
C THR A 89 -5.25 -7.38 16.60
N PHE A 90 -4.14 -7.94 17.07
CA PHE A 90 -2.83 -7.30 16.98
C PHE A 90 -2.36 -7.22 15.52
N ASN A 91 -2.48 -8.33 14.79
CA ASN A 91 -2.09 -8.40 13.37
C ASN A 91 -2.93 -7.44 12.51
N ALA A 92 -4.24 -7.36 12.76
CA ALA A 92 -5.12 -6.43 12.08
C ALA A 92 -4.77 -4.96 12.41
N LEU A 93 -4.41 -4.67 13.66
CA LEU A 93 -4.04 -3.32 14.09
C LEU A 93 -2.70 -2.89 13.46
N VAL A 94 -1.71 -3.77 13.39
CA VAL A 94 -0.43 -3.50 12.70
C VAL A 94 -0.65 -3.25 11.22
N ALA A 95 -1.48 -4.07 10.56
CA ALA A 95 -1.84 -3.88 9.15
C ALA A 95 -2.55 -2.54 8.92
N LEU A 96 -3.45 -2.13 9.81
CA LEU A 96 -4.13 -0.83 9.71
C LEU A 96 -3.21 0.34 10.04
N ALA A 97 -2.32 0.21 11.02
CA ALA A 97 -1.40 1.25 11.44
C ALA A 97 -0.33 1.57 10.38
N THR A 98 -0.01 0.62 9.51
CA THR A 98 0.90 0.79 8.36
C THR A 98 0.12 1.12 7.08
N ALA A 99 -0.94 0.34 6.85
CA ALA A 99 -2.14 0.58 6.07
C ALA A 99 -2.47 2.06 5.74
N LEU A 100 -3.04 2.67 6.76
CA LEU A 100 -3.81 3.89 6.70
C LEU A 100 -2.95 5.14 6.45
N PRO A 101 -1.79 5.35 7.12
CA PRO A 101 -0.92 6.49 6.82
C PRO A 101 -0.45 6.50 5.36
N CYS A 102 -0.08 5.34 4.81
CA CYS A 102 0.34 5.23 3.42
C CYS A 102 -0.80 5.58 2.45
N ALA A 103 -2.02 5.09 2.72
CA ALA A 103 -3.18 5.40 1.89
C ALA A 103 -3.48 6.91 1.90
N ILE A 104 -3.39 7.56 3.06
CA ILE A 104 -3.59 9.01 3.19
C ILE A 104 -2.51 9.78 2.43
N VAL A 105 -1.23 9.43 2.62
CA VAL A 105 -0.11 10.15 2.00
C VAL A 105 -0.15 10.00 0.48
N THR A 106 -0.36 8.79 -0.03
CA THR A 106 -0.47 8.54 -1.49
C THR A 106 -1.67 9.25 -2.09
N LEU A 107 -2.84 9.26 -1.43
CA LEU A 107 -4.01 10.00 -1.88
C LEU A 107 -3.75 11.51 -1.90
N ALA A 108 -3.17 12.07 -0.84
CA ALA A 108 -2.84 13.49 -0.76
C ALA A 108 -1.86 13.89 -1.88
N THR A 109 -0.82 13.09 -2.12
CA THR A 109 0.13 13.31 -3.22
C THR A 109 -0.55 13.23 -4.59
N LEU A 110 -1.45 12.27 -4.82
CA LEU A 110 -2.17 12.16 -6.09
C LEU A 110 -3.04 13.38 -6.36
N VAL A 111 -3.82 13.81 -5.36
CA VAL A 111 -4.66 15.00 -5.45
C VAL A 111 -3.79 16.23 -5.71
N TYR A 112 -2.72 16.39 -4.94
CA TYR A 112 -1.79 17.51 -5.10
C TYR A 112 -1.15 17.55 -6.50
N ALA A 113 -0.63 16.42 -6.99
CA ALA A 113 -0.04 16.33 -8.32
C ALA A 113 -1.08 16.60 -9.43
N HIS A 114 -2.33 16.16 -9.24
CA HIS A 114 -3.37 16.41 -10.22
C HIS A 114 -3.79 17.89 -10.28
N ILE A 115 -3.90 18.54 -9.13
CA ILE A 115 -4.16 19.99 -9.04
C ILE A 115 -3.05 20.77 -9.75
N LEU A 116 -1.79 20.46 -9.45
CA LEU A 116 -0.64 21.11 -10.11
C LEU A 116 -0.67 20.91 -11.62
N ASN A 117 -0.97 19.69 -12.09
CA ASN A 117 -1.07 19.39 -13.51
C ASN A 117 -2.26 20.08 -14.20
N HIS A 118 -3.33 20.41 -13.47
CA HIS A 118 -4.50 21.12 -14.01
C HIS A 118 -4.25 22.62 -14.21
N ASN A 119 -3.30 23.19 -13.47
CA ASN A 119 -2.95 24.61 -13.56
C ASN A 119 -2.10 24.95 -14.82
N ALA A 120 -1.71 23.95 -15.61
CA ALA A 120 -1.07 24.19 -16.91
C ALA A 120 -2.07 24.86 -17.88
N PRO A 121 -1.66 25.88 -18.67
CA PRO A 121 -0.28 26.34 -18.91
C PRO A 121 0.19 27.51 -18.02
N ALA A 122 -0.58 27.93 -17.01
CA ALA A 122 -0.18 29.07 -16.16
C ALA A 122 1.02 28.75 -15.27
N THR A 123 1.12 27.51 -14.79
CA THR A 123 2.29 26.96 -14.08
C THR A 123 2.55 25.55 -14.59
N ASP A 124 3.66 25.36 -15.30
CA ASP A 124 4.02 24.06 -15.85
C ASP A 124 4.73 23.17 -14.81
N THR A 125 4.41 21.88 -14.87
CA THR A 125 5.09 20.84 -14.08
C THR A 125 6.04 20.03 -14.97
N LEU A 126 6.89 19.23 -14.31
CA LEU A 126 7.75 18.25 -14.98
C LEU A 126 6.97 17.34 -15.95
N GLN A 127 5.76 16.95 -15.56
CA GLN A 127 4.92 16.07 -16.37
C GLN A 127 4.24 16.82 -17.53
N THR A 128 3.62 17.98 -17.28
CA THR A 128 2.86 18.70 -18.33
C THR A 128 3.81 19.21 -19.40
N TRP A 129 4.96 19.78 -19.00
CA TRP A 129 5.94 20.32 -19.93
C TRP A 129 6.60 19.24 -20.78
N THR A 130 7.13 18.17 -20.18
CA THR A 130 7.81 17.12 -20.96
C THR A 130 6.86 16.43 -21.95
N CYS A 131 5.58 16.29 -21.59
CA CYS A 131 4.57 15.74 -22.48
C CYS A 131 4.08 16.73 -23.54
N ALA A 132 3.98 18.03 -23.24
CA ALA A 132 3.68 19.07 -24.23
C ALA A 132 4.82 19.21 -25.24
N PHE A 133 6.07 19.22 -24.76
CA PHE A 133 7.28 19.31 -25.58
C PHE A 133 7.40 18.15 -26.57
N ARG A 134 7.05 16.93 -26.15
CA ARG A 134 6.92 15.75 -27.03
C ARG A 134 5.89 15.96 -28.17
N SER A 135 4.84 16.74 -27.94
CA SER A 135 3.80 16.97 -28.95
C SER A 135 4.18 18.06 -29.96
N SER A 136 5.09 18.96 -29.59
CA SER A 136 5.57 20.09 -30.42
C SER A 136 6.83 19.76 -31.24
N SER A 137 7.29 18.50 -31.19
CA SER A 137 8.63 18.06 -31.60
C SER A 137 8.92 18.07 -33.11
N THR A 138 7.93 18.28 -33.98
CA THR A 138 8.13 18.32 -35.43
C THR A 138 9.04 19.47 -35.90
N ALA A 139 9.24 20.51 -35.06
CA ALA A 139 10.12 21.63 -35.38
C ALA A 139 11.58 21.45 -34.94
N VAL A 140 11.87 20.54 -34.00
CA VAL A 140 13.21 20.40 -33.37
C VAL A 140 13.99 19.19 -33.92
N ASP A 141 13.31 18.21 -34.52
CA ASP A 141 13.95 17.05 -35.19
C ASP A 141 14.89 17.43 -36.35
N GLN A 142 14.84 18.67 -36.85
CA GLN A 142 15.71 19.17 -37.93
C GLN A 142 17.00 19.83 -37.43
N LEU A 143 17.17 19.97 -36.11
CA LEU A 143 18.33 20.61 -35.50
C LEU A 143 19.25 19.53 -34.93
N ASP A 144 20.53 19.56 -35.29
CA ASP A 144 21.57 18.64 -34.80
C ASP A 144 21.96 19.03 -33.36
N VAL A 145 21.08 18.73 -32.41
CA VAL A 145 21.28 19.01 -30.98
C VAL A 145 21.84 17.76 -30.30
N SER A 146 22.71 17.97 -29.30
CA SER A 146 23.24 16.90 -28.44
C SER A 146 22.15 15.92 -28.01
N SER A 147 22.46 14.62 -28.00
CA SER A 147 21.55 13.54 -27.61
C SER A 147 20.88 13.77 -26.25
N SER A 148 21.54 14.54 -25.37
CA SER A 148 21.04 14.97 -24.05
C SER A 148 19.84 15.92 -24.08
N VAL A 149 19.52 16.54 -25.22
CA VAL A 149 18.39 17.48 -25.42
C VAL A 149 17.46 16.98 -26.53
N SER A 150 17.64 15.72 -26.96
CA SER A 150 16.90 15.12 -28.07
C SER A 150 15.42 14.85 -27.74
N ASN A 151 14.58 14.82 -28.78
CA ASN A 151 13.16 14.49 -28.67
C ASN A 151 12.90 13.09 -28.06
N GLN A 152 13.83 12.15 -28.28
CA GLN A 152 13.74 10.81 -27.68
C GLN A 152 13.84 10.86 -26.16
N GLN A 153 14.74 11.70 -25.62
CA GLN A 153 14.89 11.85 -24.18
C GLN A 153 13.65 12.48 -23.54
N PHE A 154 13.06 13.53 -24.14
CA PHE A 154 11.81 14.13 -23.64
C PHE A 154 10.61 13.18 -23.72
N THR A 155 10.57 12.31 -24.74
CA THR A 155 9.56 11.26 -24.84
C THR A 155 9.67 10.26 -23.70
N GLN A 156 10.89 9.85 -23.36
CA GLN A 156 11.15 8.98 -22.22
C GLN A 156 10.76 9.66 -20.89
N LEU A 157 11.16 10.92 -20.69
CA LEU A 157 10.82 11.69 -19.48
C LEU A 157 9.29 11.85 -19.28
N CYS A 158 8.54 12.07 -20.37
CA CYS A 158 7.08 12.13 -20.31
C CYS A 158 6.48 10.77 -19.88
N HIS A 159 7.01 9.66 -20.39
CA HIS A 159 6.54 8.34 -20.03
C HIS A 159 6.88 7.98 -18.58
N GLU A 160 8.09 8.29 -18.14
CA GLU A 160 8.56 8.11 -16.75
C GLU A 160 7.73 8.93 -15.74
N SER A 161 7.43 10.19 -16.08
CA SER A 161 6.61 11.07 -15.23
C SER A 161 5.16 10.59 -15.14
N LYS A 162 4.57 10.17 -16.27
CA LYS A 162 3.22 9.56 -16.28
C LYS A 162 3.19 8.26 -15.49
N PHE A 163 4.20 7.41 -15.66
CA PHE A 163 4.31 6.17 -14.91
C PHE A 163 4.40 6.44 -13.39
N ALA A 164 5.15 7.45 -12.96
CA ALA A 164 5.24 7.81 -11.55
C ALA A 164 3.86 8.20 -10.97
N LEU A 165 3.08 9.02 -11.70
CA LEU A 165 1.75 9.45 -11.26
C LEU A 165 0.75 8.28 -11.22
N TYR A 166 0.62 7.54 -12.32
CA TYR A 166 -0.31 6.40 -12.37
C TYR A 166 0.15 5.25 -11.47
N GLY A 167 1.45 5.05 -11.29
CA GLY A 167 2.01 4.10 -10.34
C GLY A 167 1.58 4.44 -8.91
N THR A 168 1.57 5.72 -8.54
CA THR A 168 1.12 6.16 -7.21
C THR A 168 -0.37 5.82 -7.00
N LEU A 169 -1.21 5.92 -8.04
CA LEU A 169 -2.61 5.48 -8.00
C LEU A 169 -2.72 3.98 -7.75
N VAL A 170 -1.91 3.18 -8.43
CA VAL A 170 -1.88 1.71 -8.24
C VAL A 170 -1.46 1.35 -6.82
N VAL A 171 -0.43 2.02 -6.27
CA VAL A 171 0.01 1.84 -4.88
C VAL A 171 -1.11 2.20 -3.89
N PHE A 172 -1.82 3.31 -4.10
CA PHE A 172 -2.99 3.67 -3.29
C PHE A 172 -4.06 2.57 -3.29
N LEU A 173 -4.36 1.99 -4.46
CA LEU A 173 -5.33 0.88 -4.57
C LEU A 173 -4.84 -0.37 -3.84
N PHE A 174 -3.56 -0.73 -3.98
CA PHE A 174 -2.98 -1.85 -3.22
C PHE A 174 -3.12 -1.63 -1.71
N GLN A 175 -2.89 -0.42 -1.23
CA GLN A 175 -3.05 -0.11 0.18
C GLN A 175 -4.50 -0.19 0.66
N GLY A 176 -5.44 0.23 -0.19
CA GLY A 176 -6.87 0.00 0.03
C GLY A 176 -7.22 -1.50 0.17
N PHE A 177 -6.68 -2.33 -0.72
CA PHE A 177 -6.89 -3.78 -0.67
C PHE A 177 -6.25 -4.43 0.56
N VAL A 178 -5.06 -3.99 0.97
CA VAL A 178 -4.40 -4.47 2.21
C VAL A 178 -5.25 -4.13 3.43
N MET A 179 -5.76 -2.90 3.54
CA MET A 179 -6.65 -2.52 4.65
C MET A 179 -7.94 -3.35 4.65
N ALA A 180 -8.60 -3.47 3.50
CA ALA A 180 -9.84 -4.24 3.39
C ALA A 180 -9.60 -5.71 3.75
N GLY A 181 -8.52 -6.30 3.25
CA GLY A 181 -8.12 -7.67 3.55
C GLY A 181 -7.81 -7.89 5.03
N ALA A 182 -7.18 -6.93 5.70
CA ALA A 182 -6.90 -6.99 7.14
C ALA A 182 -8.19 -6.99 7.98
N VAL A 183 -9.16 -6.14 7.63
CA VAL A 183 -10.47 -6.08 8.30
C VAL A 183 -11.26 -7.36 8.07
N VAL A 184 -11.26 -7.90 6.85
CA VAL A 184 -11.92 -9.17 6.54
C VAL A 184 -11.30 -10.32 7.32
N ASN A 185 -9.96 -10.42 7.35
CA ASN A 185 -9.27 -11.46 8.11
C ASN A 185 -9.63 -11.40 9.61
N TRP A 186 -9.61 -10.20 10.19
CA TRP A 186 -10.02 -9.98 11.58
C TRP A 186 -11.48 -10.39 11.84
N GLY A 187 -12.40 -10.05 10.93
CA GLY A 187 -13.81 -10.41 11.02
C GLY A 187 -14.05 -11.92 10.99
N LEU A 188 -13.37 -12.62 10.06
CA LEU A 188 -13.45 -14.07 9.94
C LEU A 188 -12.91 -14.79 11.18
N GLU A 189 -11.79 -14.34 11.72
CA GLU A 189 -11.19 -14.87 12.95
C GLU A 189 -12.12 -14.66 14.15
N LYS A 190 -12.74 -13.48 14.27
CA LYS A 190 -13.69 -13.17 15.34
C LYS A 190 -14.96 -14.02 15.25
N TRP A 191 -15.50 -14.23 14.05
CA TRP A 191 -16.66 -15.09 13.84
C TRP A 191 -16.37 -16.56 14.14
N GLY A 192 -15.16 -17.04 13.81
CA GLY A 192 -14.70 -18.38 14.15
C GLY A 192 -14.70 -18.63 15.66
N SER A 193 -14.08 -17.73 16.43
CA SER A 193 -14.04 -17.83 17.90
C SER A 193 -15.44 -17.79 18.54
N HIS A 194 -16.38 -17.03 17.99
CA HIS A 194 -17.76 -17.02 18.48
C HIS A 194 -18.49 -18.35 18.23
N LYS A 195 -18.22 -19.04 17.12
CA LYS A 195 -18.81 -20.36 16.83
C LYS A 195 -18.28 -21.43 17.78
N GLU A 196 -16.98 -21.44 18.06
CA GLU A 196 -16.39 -22.38 19.02
C GLU A 196 -16.97 -22.20 20.43
N LYS A 197 -17.13 -20.95 20.88
CA LYS A 197 -17.76 -20.65 22.18
C LYS A 197 -19.23 -21.12 22.25
N LYS A 198 -19.99 -21.02 21.16
CA LYS A 198 -21.38 -21.51 21.10
C LYS A 198 -21.42 -23.04 21.12
N ASN A 199 -20.61 -23.70 20.30
CA ASN A 199 -20.58 -25.16 20.23
C ASN A 199 -20.05 -25.80 21.53
N GLY A 200 -19.06 -25.19 22.18
CA GLY A 200 -18.55 -25.65 23.48
C GLY A 200 -19.56 -25.50 24.62
N LYS A 201 -20.40 -24.44 24.60
CA LYS A 201 -21.51 -24.31 25.57
C LYS A 201 -22.58 -25.37 25.38
N VAL A 202 -22.96 -25.68 24.13
CA VAL A 202 -23.96 -26.73 23.83
C VAL A 202 -23.47 -28.09 24.32
N LEU A 203 -22.19 -28.43 24.10
CA LEU A 203 -21.60 -29.68 24.60
C LEU A 203 -21.50 -29.71 26.14
N GLY A 204 -21.18 -28.59 26.78
CA GLY A 204 -21.13 -28.49 28.24
C GLY A 204 -22.51 -28.63 28.91
N ASP A 205 -23.55 -28.07 28.30
CA ASP A 205 -24.93 -28.15 28.77
C ASP A 205 -25.47 -29.59 28.63
N GLN A 206 -25.21 -30.23 27.48
CA GLN A 206 -25.55 -31.64 27.26
C GLN A 206 -24.79 -32.58 28.22
N GLY A 207 -23.54 -32.26 28.58
CA GLY A 207 -22.80 -33.02 29.59
C GLY A 207 -23.39 -32.89 31.00
N SER A 208 -23.93 -31.73 31.35
CA SER A 208 -24.54 -31.47 32.66
C SER A 208 -25.89 -32.18 32.84
N ASP A 209 -26.72 -32.21 31.81
CA ASP A 209 -28.03 -32.91 31.86
C ASP A 209 -27.88 -34.44 31.95
N ASN A 210 -26.86 -35.01 31.32
CA ASN A 210 -26.59 -36.45 31.40
C ASN A 210 -26.08 -36.90 32.78
N VAL A 211 -25.40 -36.03 33.54
CA VAL A 211 -24.95 -36.35 34.92
C VAL A 211 -26.12 -36.32 35.90
N HIS A 212 -27.12 -35.47 35.68
CA HIS A 212 -28.29 -35.37 36.57
C HIS A 212 -29.24 -36.58 36.47
N MET A 213 -29.22 -37.33 35.35
CA MET A 213 -30.05 -38.53 35.15
C MET A 213 -29.42 -39.84 35.63
N VAL A 214 -28.11 -39.86 35.93
CA VAL A 214 -27.42 -41.05 36.49
C VAL A 214 -27.53 -41.11 38.02
N GLY A 215 -27.96 -40.02 38.67
CA GLY A 215 -28.06 -39.91 40.14
C GLY A 215 -29.34 -40.46 40.79
N MET A 216 -30.30 -41.01 40.03
CA MET A 216 -31.54 -41.59 40.57
C MET A 216 -31.60 -43.10 40.31
N GLY A 217 -30.73 -43.84 41.00
CA GLY A 217 -30.72 -45.30 40.93
C GLY A 217 -30.26 -45.93 42.23
N VAL A 218 -31.23 -46.48 42.97
CA VAL A 218 -31.10 -47.49 44.03
C VAL A 218 -30.78 -46.97 45.44
N TYR A 219 -31.86 -46.88 46.23
CA TYR A 219 -31.86 -46.81 47.69
C TYR A 219 -31.48 -48.20 48.24
N GLU A 220 -30.32 -48.31 48.87
CA GLU A 220 -29.94 -49.48 49.65
C GLU A 220 -30.34 -49.26 51.12
N THR A 221 -31.29 -50.07 51.58
CA THR A 221 -31.83 -50.06 52.95
C THR A 221 -30.87 -50.73 53.93
N LYS A 222 -30.67 -50.12 55.10
CA LYS A 222 -29.96 -50.69 56.27
C LYS A 222 -30.96 -50.93 57.41
N PRO A 223 -30.58 -51.64 58.51
CA PRO A 223 -30.70 -53.07 58.81
C PRO A 223 -31.84 -53.36 59.85
N PRO A 224 -32.01 -54.59 60.37
CA PRO A 224 -31.60 -54.81 61.78
C PRO A 224 -31.12 -56.24 62.16
N HIS A 225 -30.28 -56.28 63.20
CA HIS A 225 -30.02 -57.32 64.22
C HIS A 225 -30.06 -58.83 63.89
N ALA A 226 -29.00 -59.56 64.27
CA ALA A 226 -29.12 -60.84 65.00
C ALA A 226 -27.81 -61.24 65.71
N ALA A 227 -27.96 -61.49 67.02
CA ALA A 227 -27.17 -62.34 67.95
C ALA A 227 -25.66 -62.13 68.10
#